data_AF-A0A8J5C778-F1
#
_entry.id   AF-A0A8J5C778-F1
#
_cell.length_a   1.000
_cell.length_b   1.000
_cell.length_c   1.000
_cell.angle_alpha   90.00
_cell.angle_beta   90.00
_cell.angle_gamma   90.00
#
_symmetry.space_group_name_H-M   'P 1'
#
loop_
_entity.id
_entity.type
_entity.pdbx_description
1 polymer ?
#
loop_
_entity_poly.entity_id
_entity_poly.type
_entity_poly.pdbx_seq_one_letter_code
_entity_poly.pdbx_strand_id
1 'polypeptide(L)'
;MDNCFKGTEDFIAVYIDDILVFSESEQEHRSHLKVLLEICKKNGLILSPTKMKLRSPTIEFLGATIGGSKIKLQAHIITKIADFSDSELQTTKELRSWLGLLNYAQSYIPNLGKILGPLYSKTSPNGEKKMNSQDWALVRKVKAIIKELPNLTIPPAQCYMLIETDGCMEGWGGICKWKLQKHDSKAEEKICAMTVCPARGPFYLNKTLKLKKTEVIPPYHKEERVIQELLDYTSYLRSIMSKAPQQEEYQILKVKCLTSTAKIPVRKTKGATGYDLFLDEEVHILPQQQYMAKTGISLEFTDGYYARIAPRSGTVLRLNYLINVGVIDSNFRGEVCVVIYNFSTITLSLAHGSSVAQLIFEKIMTPPVIEVTNLESTERGDGAFGSTNMIITE
;
A
#
# COMPACT_ATOMS: atom_id res chain seq x y z
N MET A 1 9.23 1.71 -1.63
CA MET A 1 10.16 1.17 -2.64
C MET A 1 10.60 2.27 -3.60
N ASP A 2 9.65 3.10 -4.03
CA ASP A 2 9.70 4.18 -5.02
C ASP A 2 10.98 5.04 -4.99
N ASN A 3 11.39 5.56 -3.82
CA ASN A 3 12.61 6.37 -3.68
C ASN A 3 13.91 5.66 -4.10
N CYS A 4 13.96 4.33 -4.10
CA CYS A 4 15.14 3.55 -4.50
C CYS A 4 15.34 3.55 -6.03
N PHE A 5 14.27 3.73 -6.80
CA PHE A 5 14.26 3.65 -8.27
C PHE A 5 14.08 5.02 -8.94
N LYS A 6 14.14 6.10 -8.17
CA LYS A 6 14.07 7.48 -8.68
C LYS A 6 15.22 7.76 -9.65
N GLY A 7 14.93 8.29 -10.83
CA GLY A 7 15.87 8.45 -11.94
C GLY A 7 15.96 7.24 -12.87
N THR A 8 15.01 6.29 -12.80
CA THR A 8 14.87 5.15 -13.75
C THR A 8 13.44 5.02 -14.31
N GLU A 9 12.61 6.06 -14.13
CA GLU A 9 11.18 6.08 -14.50
C GLU A 9 10.94 5.83 -16.00
N ASP A 10 11.93 6.13 -16.85
CA ASP A 10 11.90 5.87 -18.30
C ASP A 10 11.79 4.37 -18.66
N PHE A 11 12.14 3.46 -17.73
CA PHE A 11 12.15 2.01 -17.98
C PHE A 11 11.79 1.11 -16.78
N ILE A 12 11.68 1.66 -15.56
CA ILE A 12 11.21 0.94 -14.37
C ILE A 12 9.96 1.64 -13.82
N ALA A 13 8.83 0.93 -13.85
CA ALA A 13 7.62 1.30 -13.13
C ALA A 13 7.53 0.50 -11.83
N VAL A 14 7.40 1.19 -10.69
CA VAL A 14 7.29 0.59 -9.36
C VAL A 14 5.93 0.91 -8.76
N TYR A 15 5.30 -0.06 -8.12
CA TYR A 15 4.08 0.15 -7.33
C TYR A 15 4.07 -0.75 -6.10
N ILE A 16 4.36 -0.16 -4.94
CA ILE A 16 4.43 -0.82 -3.63
C ILE A 16 5.49 -1.94 -3.61
N ASP A 17 5.10 -3.16 -4.00
CA ASP A 17 5.91 -4.38 -4.03
C ASP A 17 6.12 -4.92 -5.46
N ASP A 18 5.31 -4.48 -6.43
CA ASP A 18 5.38 -4.91 -7.82
C ASP A 18 6.33 -3.99 -8.62
N ILE A 19 7.30 -4.58 -9.33
CA ILE A 19 8.22 -3.86 -10.21
C ILE A 19 8.07 -4.37 -11.65
N LEU A 20 7.81 -3.47 -12.58
CA LEU A 20 7.75 -3.71 -14.01
C LEU A 20 8.94 -3.02 -14.69
N VAL A 21 9.83 -3.81 -15.31
CA VAL A 21 10.85 -3.31 -16.23
C VAL A 21 10.35 -3.47 -17.66
N PHE A 22 10.40 -2.39 -18.44
CA PHE A 22 9.97 -2.34 -19.84
C PHE A 22 11.08 -1.72 -20.72
N SER A 23 11.10 -2.07 -22.01
CA SER A 23 12.19 -1.74 -22.95
C SER A 23 11.70 -1.99 -24.39
N GLU A 24 12.29 -1.33 -25.38
CA GLU A 24 11.98 -1.51 -26.80
C GLU A 24 12.78 -2.68 -27.42
N SER A 25 13.99 -2.98 -26.92
CA SER A 25 14.83 -4.09 -27.42
C SER A 25 15.30 -5.07 -26.33
N GLU A 26 15.68 -6.30 -26.71
CA GLU A 26 16.21 -7.29 -25.75
C GLU A 26 17.59 -6.88 -25.20
N GLN A 27 18.38 -6.16 -25.99
CA GLN A 27 19.69 -5.61 -25.65
C GLN A 27 19.55 -4.57 -24.53
N GLU A 28 18.68 -3.59 -24.74
CA GLU A 28 18.31 -2.57 -23.76
C GLU A 28 17.70 -3.20 -22.49
N HIS A 29 16.77 -4.17 -22.65
CA HIS A 29 16.15 -4.87 -21.52
C HIS A 29 17.18 -5.56 -20.61
N ARG A 30 18.28 -6.07 -21.18
CA ARG A 30 19.40 -6.63 -20.38
C ARG A 30 20.16 -5.55 -19.61
N SER A 31 20.36 -4.36 -20.18
CA SER A 31 20.94 -3.20 -19.46
C SER A 31 20.02 -2.71 -18.35
N HIS A 32 18.72 -2.59 -18.62
CA HIS A 32 17.72 -2.18 -17.63
C HIS A 32 17.57 -3.19 -16.49
N LEU A 33 17.66 -4.49 -16.78
CA LEU A 33 17.73 -5.53 -15.74
C LEU A 33 19.06 -5.50 -14.94
N LYS A 34 20.21 -5.13 -15.54
CA LYS A 34 21.44 -4.88 -14.78
C LYS A 34 21.24 -3.72 -13.78
N VAL A 35 20.66 -2.61 -14.23
CA VAL A 35 20.39 -1.44 -13.37
C VAL A 35 19.42 -1.78 -12.24
N LEU A 36 18.31 -2.49 -12.54
CA LEU A 36 17.39 -3.03 -11.53
C LEU A 36 18.15 -3.83 -10.46
N LEU A 37 19.00 -4.77 -10.87
CA LEU A 37 19.70 -5.68 -9.95
C LEU A 37 20.73 -4.95 -9.07
N GLU A 38 21.49 -3.98 -9.60
CA GLU A 38 22.41 -3.18 -8.78
C GLU A 38 21.65 -2.25 -7.82
N ILE A 39 20.51 -1.66 -8.22
CA ILE A 39 19.65 -0.88 -7.30
C ILE A 39 19.11 -1.79 -6.19
N CYS A 40 18.57 -2.97 -6.52
CA CYS A 40 18.07 -3.92 -5.55
C CYS A 40 19.15 -4.34 -4.54
N LYS A 41 20.33 -4.76 -5.03
CA LYS A 41 21.48 -5.14 -4.23
C LYS A 41 21.98 -4.02 -3.33
N LYS A 42 22.07 -2.77 -3.84
CA LYS A 42 22.47 -1.59 -3.07
C LYS A 42 21.48 -1.22 -1.95
N ASN A 43 20.19 -1.47 -2.15
CA ASN A 43 19.13 -1.12 -1.20
C ASN A 43 18.66 -2.29 -0.33
N GLY A 44 19.24 -3.49 -0.47
CA GLY A 44 18.80 -4.69 0.26
C GLY A 44 17.42 -5.20 -0.15
N LEU A 45 17.02 -5.04 -1.41
CA LEU A 45 15.75 -5.55 -1.94
C LEU A 45 15.94 -6.95 -2.55
N ILE A 46 15.23 -7.95 -2.05
CA ILE A 46 15.25 -9.31 -2.63
C ILE A 46 14.09 -9.52 -3.59
N LEU A 47 14.42 -9.98 -4.81
CA LEU A 47 13.44 -10.31 -5.84
C LEU A 47 13.05 -11.79 -5.75
N SER A 48 11.76 -12.08 -5.54
CA SER A 48 11.23 -13.44 -5.35
C SER A 48 11.27 -14.27 -6.65
N PRO A 49 12.17 -15.27 -6.82
CA PRO A 49 12.39 -15.90 -8.12
C PRO A 49 11.16 -16.65 -8.67
N THR A 50 10.31 -17.15 -7.77
CA THR A 50 9.05 -17.84 -8.10
C THR A 50 7.92 -16.91 -8.56
N LYS A 51 8.07 -15.60 -8.39
CA LYS A 51 7.11 -14.57 -8.85
C LYS A 51 7.60 -13.80 -10.08
N MET A 52 8.91 -13.81 -10.34
CA MET A 52 9.51 -13.11 -11.47
C MET A 52 9.10 -13.73 -12.81
N LYS A 53 8.50 -12.92 -13.69
CA LYS A 53 8.22 -13.26 -15.09
C LYS A 53 9.20 -12.48 -15.98
N LEU A 54 10.30 -13.11 -16.38
CA LEU A 54 11.35 -12.48 -17.19
C LEU A 54 11.09 -12.65 -18.70
N ARG A 55 11.44 -11.62 -19.50
CA ARG A 55 11.39 -11.61 -20.99
C ARG A 55 10.05 -12.07 -21.60
N SER A 56 8.94 -11.77 -20.96
CA SER A 56 7.62 -12.10 -21.49
C SER A 56 7.10 -10.98 -22.42
N PRO A 57 6.64 -11.27 -23.65
CA PRO A 57 6.04 -10.25 -24.54
C PRO A 57 4.65 -9.77 -24.06
N THR A 58 4.08 -10.46 -23.07
CA THR A 58 2.88 -10.05 -22.33
C THR A 58 3.10 -10.23 -20.83
N ILE A 59 2.74 -9.24 -20.02
CA ILE A 59 2.97 -9.22 -18.58
C ILE A 59 1.70 -8.81 -17.83
N GLU A 60 1.51 -9.33 -16.62
CA GLU A 60 0.41 -8.95 -15.74
C GLU A 60 0.93 -7.96 -14.69
N PHE A 61 0.30 -6.79 -14.59
CA PHE A 61 0.71 -5.71 -13.69
C PHE A 61 -0.53 -4.90 -13.27
N LEU A 62 -0.72 -4.69 -11.97
CA LEU A 62 -1.78 -3.84 -11.38
C LEU A 62 -3.21 -4.10 -11.89
N GLY A 63 -3.59 -5.37 -12.07
CA GLY A 63 -4.91 -5.78 -12.57
C GLY A 63 -5.07 -5.67 -14.10
N ALA A 64 -4.04 -5.22 -14.82
CA ALA A 64 -3.97 -5.20 -16.26
C ALA A 64 -3.08 -6.33 -16.83
N THR A 65 -3.26 -6.61 -18.11
CA THR A 65 -2.34 -7.38 -18.96
C THR A 65 -1.78 -6.43 -20.03
N ILE A 66 -0.47 -6.23 -20.01
CA ILE A 66 0.27 -5.29 -20.86
C ILE A 66 1.03 -6.11 -21.91
N GLY A 67 0.98 -5.71 -23.18
CA GLY A 67 1.79 -6.31 -24.26
C GLY A 67 1.28 -6.00 -25.66
N GLY A 68 2.15 -6.09 -26.67
CA GLY A 68 1.81 -5.74 -28.06
C GLY A 68 1.27 -4.31 -28.21
N SER A 69 1.90 -3.36 -27.51
CA SER A 69 1.52 -1.93 -27.40
C SER A 69 0.08 -1.69 -26.92
N LYS A 70 -0.52 -2.66 -26.22
CA LYS A 70 -1.88 -2.61 -25.68
C LYS A 70 -1.89 -2.91 -24.19
N ILE A 71 -2.86 -2.31 -23.50
CA ILE A 71 -3.16 -2.56 -22.09
C ILE A 71 -4.61 -3.07 -22.03
N LYS A 72 -4.81 -4.27 -21.47
CA LYS A 72 -6.12 -4.92 -21.29
C LYS A 72 -6.43 -5.05 -19.81
N LEU A 73 -7.71 -5.02 -19.44
CA LEU A 73 -8.11 -5.47 -18.10
C LEU A 73 -7.92 -6.99 -18.00
N GLN A 74 -7.42 -7.50 -16.87
CA GLN A 74 -7.22 -8.95 -16.70
C GLN A 74 -8.54 -9.73 -16.83
N ALA A 75 -8.52 -10.81 -17.60
CA ALA A 75 -9.72 -11.59 -17.93
C ALA A 75 -10.49 -12.05 -16.68
N HIS A 76 -9.78 -12.47 -15.63
CA HIS A 76 -10.42 -12.91 -14.39
C HIS A 76 -11.17 -11.78 -13.65
N ILE A 77 -10.81 -10.51 -13.87
CA ILE A 77 -11.53 -9.34 -13.31
C ILE A 77 -12.80 -9.09 -14.13
N ILE A 78 -12.71 -9.19 -15.46
CA ILE A 78 -13.87 -9.13 -16.37
C ILE A 78 -14.92 -10.18 -15.97
N THR A 79 -14.51 -11.44 -15.85
CA THR A 79 -15.36 -12.55 -15.37
C THR A 79 -16.01 -12.25 -14.03
N LYS A 80 -15.22 -11.87 -13.01
CA LYS A 80 -15.72 -11.54 -11.66
C LYS A 80 -16.74 -10.41 -11.61
N ILE A 81 -16.68 -9.43 -12.52
CA ILE A 81 -17.65 -8.32 -12.57
C ILE A 81 -18.90 -8.70 -13.38
N ALA A 82 -18.73 -9.46 -14.46
CA ALA A 82 -19.79 -9.87 -15.36
C ALA A 82 -20.73 -10.93 -14.76
N ASP A 83 -20.15 -11.93 -14.09
CA ASP A 83 -20.87 -13.13 -13.64
C ASP A 83 -21.42 -13.02 -12.21
N PHE A 84 -21.04 -11.96 -11.48
CA PHE A 84 -21.53 -11.60 -10.14
C PHE A 84 -23.08 -11.59 -10.13
N SER A 85 -23.73 -12.47 -9.38
CA SER A 85 -25.18 -12.68 -9.54
C SER A 85 -26.01 -11.52 -8.98
N ASP A 86 -27.23 -11.33 -9.51
CA ASP A 86 -28.16 -10.32 -9.00
C ASP A 86 -28.65 -10.70 -7.58
N SER A 87 -28.57 -11.98 -7.19
CA SER A 87 -28.75 -12.46 -5.81
C SER A 87 -27.62 -12.06 -4.84
N GLU A 88 -26.38 -11.95 -5.33
CA GLU A 88 -25.24 -11.49 -4.54
C GLU A 88 -25.17 -9.96 -4.45
N LEU A 89 -25.96 -9.19 -5.21
CA LEU A 89 -25.96 -7.72 -5.16
C LEU A 89 -27.04 -7.12 -4.23
N GLN A 90 -27.56 -7.92 -3.28
CA GLN A 90 -28.66 -7.51 -2.41
C GLN A 90 -28.21 -6.73 -1.16
N THR A 91 -26.98 -6.89 -0.67
CA THR A 91 -26.49 -6.11 0.48
C THR A 91 -25.56 -4.96 0.09
N THR A 92 -25.54 -3.92 0.93
CA THR A 92 -24.62 -2.79 0.81
C THR A 92 -23.14 -3.21 0.86
N LYS A 93 -22.81 -4.37 1.46
CA LYS A 93 -21.45 -4.90 1.52
C LYS A 93 -21.01 -5.43 0.15
N GLU A 94 -21.84 -6.24 -0.51
CA GLU A 94 -21.53 -6.77 -1.83
C GLU A 94 -21.56 -5.69 -2.90
N LEU A 95 -22.52 -4.77 -2.86
CA LEU A 95 -22.58 -3.62 -3.78
C LEU A 95 -21.29 -2.77 -3.70
N ARG A 96 -20.77 -2.52 -2.49
CA ARG A 96 -19.46 -1.86 -2.31
C ARG A 96 -18.30 -2.69 -2.85
N SER A 97 -18.35 -4.02 -2.76
CA SER A 97 -17.34 -4.93 -3.32
C SER A 97 -17.32 -4.88 -4.85
N TRP A 98 -18.50 -4.94 -5.48
CA TRP A 98 -18.67 -4.88 -6.93
C TRP A 98 -18.30 -3.51 -7.51
N LEU A 99 -18.72 -2.41 -6.86
CA LEU A 99 -18.24 -1.04 -7.16
C LEU A 99 -16.72 -0.91 -6.94
N GLY A 100 -16.16 -1.64 -5.97
CA GLY A 100 -14.72 -1.75 -5.76
C GLY A 100 -13.97 -2.35 -6.95
N LEU A 101 -14.47 -3.48 -7.48
CA LEU A 101 -13.93 -4.14 -8.67
C LEU A 101 -14.04 -3.26 -9.93
N LEU A 102 -15.11 -2.47 -10.04
CA LEU A 102 -15.33 -1.56 -11.17
C LEU A 102 -14.28 -0.44 -11.30
N ASN A 103 -13.54 -0.11 -10.24
CA ASN A 103 -12.46 0.88 -10.31
C ASN A 103 -11.30 0.42 -11.21
N TYR A 104 -11.01 -0.89 -11.27
CA TYR A 104 -10.03 -1.43 -12.23
C TYR A 104 -10.48 -1.25 -13.70
N ALA A 105 -11.79 -1.22 -13.94
CA ALA A 105 -12.38 -0.97 -15.25
C ALA A 105 -12.56 0.53 -15.58
N GLN A 106 -12.27 1.45 -14.65
CA GLN A 106 -12.57 2.88 -14.79
C GLN A 106 -11.89 3.53 -16.00
N SER A 107 -10.63 3.20 -16.26
CA SER A 107 -9.86 3.71 -17.39
C SER A 107 -10.38 3.25 -18.77
N TYR A 108 -11.24 2.22 -18.80
CA TYR A 108 -11.73 1.57 -20.02
C TYR A 108 -13.16 1.97 -20.41
N ILE A 109 -13.95 2.55 -19.48
CA ILE A 109 -15.38 2.81 -19.68
C ILE A 109 -15.68 4.32 -19.59
N PRO A 110 -15.98 4.99 -20.73
CA PRO A 110 -16.27 6.41 -20.73
C PRO A 110 -17.43 6.78 -19.80
N ASN A 111 -17.20 7.80 -18.96
CA ASN A 111 -18.16 8.32 -17.98
C ASN A 111 -18.65 7.30 -16.92
N LEU A 112 -17.89 6.22 -16.63
CA LEU A 112 -18.30 5.20 -15.65
C LEU A 112 -18.73 5.79 -14.30
N GLY A 113 -18.01 6.78 -13.77
CA GLY A 113 -18.37 7.46 -12.52
C GLY A 113 -19.77 8.09 -12.53
N LYS A 114 -20.23 8.61 -13.69
CA LYS A 114 -21.58 9.17 -13.86
C LYS A 114 -22.63 8.06 -14.03
N ILE A 115 -22.28 6.94 -14.68
CA ILE A 115 -23.15 5.75 -14.79
C ILE A 115 -23.38 5.10 -13.42
N LEU A 116 -22.35 5.05 -12.57
CA LEU A 116 -22.41 4.46 -11.23
C LEU A 116 -22.92 5.41 -10.14
N GLY A 117 -23.10 6.70 -10.43
CA GLY A 117 -23.56 7.72 -9.46
C GLY A 117 -24.79 7.30 -8.63
N PRO A 118 -25.88 6.81 -9.25
CA PRO A 118 -27.04 6.29 -8.54
C PRO A 118 -26.69 5.12 -7.60
N LEU A 119 -25.87 4.16 -8.05
CA LEU A 119 -25.46 3.00 -7.26
C LEU A 119 -24.56 3.39 -6.09
N TYR A 120 -23.70 4.40 -6.24
CA TYR A 120 -22.93 4.96 -5.12
C TYR A 120 -23.84 5.55 -4.04
N SER A 121 -24.97 6.19 -4.40
CA SER A 121 -25.93 6.71 -3.42
C SER A 121 -26.52 5.61 -2.52
N LYS A 122 -26.79 4.42 -3.09
CA LYS A 122 -27.26 3.22 -2.37
C LYS A 122 -26.23 2.67 -1.36
N THR A 123 -24.97 3.11 -1.44
CA THR A 123 -23.92 2.76 -0.47
C THR A 123 -23.75 3.77 0.68
N SER A 124 -24.49 4.89 0.66
CA SER A 124 -24.46 5.90 1.73
C SER A 124 -25.02 5.35 3.05
N PRO A 125 -24.48 5.74 4.23
CA PRO A 125 -25.07 5.38 5.52
C PRO A 125 -26.55 5.76 5.64
N ASN A 126 -26.90 6.92 5.10
CA ASN A 126 -28.21 7.58 5.19
C ASN A 126 -29.04 7.44 3.89
N GLY A 127 -28.55 6.70 2.89
CA GLY A 127 -29.25 6.51 1.61
C GLY A 127 -30.30 5.39 1.67
N GLU A 128 -31.24 5.41 0.73
CA GLU A 128 -32.06 4.24 0.43
C GLU A 128 -31.14 3.09 -0.02
N LYS A 129 -31.21 1.92 0.64
CA LYS A 129 -30.33 0.78 0.35
C LYS A 129 -30.92 -0.22 -0.63
N LYS A 130 -32.22 -0.09 -0.96
CA LYS A 130 -32.95 -1.02 -1.83
C LYS A 130 -32.67 -0.70 -3.30
N MET A 131 -32.35 -1.72 -4.08
CA MET A 131 -32.19 -1.62 -5.54
C MET A 131 -33.55 -1.60 -6.22
N ASN A 132 -33.83 -0.60 -7.05
CA ASN A 132 -35.03 -0.49 -7.87
C ASN A 132 -34.79 -0.99 -9.31
N SER A 133 -35.81 -0.98 -10.17
CA SER A 133 -35.72 -1.49 -11.55
C SER A 133 -34.72 -0.74 -12.43
N GLN A 134 -34.48 0.55 -12.17
CA GLN A 134 -33.49 1.37 -12.86
C GLN A 134 -32.07 1.05 -12.39
N ASP A 135 -31.87 0.85 -11.07
CA ASP A 135 -30.58 0.41 -10.52
C ASP A 135 -30.14 -0.93 -11.14
N TRP A 136 -31.05 -1.90 -11.25
CA TRP A 136 -30.79 -3.17 -11.93
C TRP A 136 -30.55 -3.03 -13.44
N ALA A 137 -31.17 -2.06 -14.10
CA ALA A 137 -30.89 -1.76 -15.50
C ALA A 137 -29.47 -1.17 -15.68
N LEU A 138 -29.00 -0.33 -14.74
CA LEU A 138 -27.62 0.17 -14.72
C LEU A 138 -26.62 -0.96 -14.48
N VAL A 139 -26.89 -1.88 -13.53
CA VAL A 139 -26.04 -3.07 -13.29
C VAL A 139 -25.92 -3.91 -14.56
N ARG A 140 -27.04 -4.26 -15.22
CA ARG A 140 -27.01 -5.01 -16.49
C ARG A 140 -26.28 -4.27 -17.61
N LYS A 141 -26.45 -2.95 -17.74
CA LYS A 141 -25.74 -2.12 -18.72
C LYS A 141 -24.22 -2.15 -18.50
N VAL A 142 -23.77 -2.03 -17.25
CA VAL A 142 -22.34 -2.10 -16.91
C VAL A 142 -21.77 -3.51 -17.14
N LYS A 143 -22.49 -4.57 -16.75
CA LYS A 143 -22.13 -5.97 -17.05
C LYS A 143 -21.98 -6.22 -18.56
N ALA A 144 -22.83 -5.63 -19.40
CA ALA A 144 -22.74 -5.73 -20.86
C ALA A 144 -21.50 -5.02 -21.41
N ILE A 145 -21.28 -3.74 -21.05
CA ILE A 145 -20.11 -2.95 -21.49
C ILE A 145 -18.79 -3.67 -21.13
N ILE A 146 -18.73 -4.34 -19.98
CA ILE A 146 -17.51 -5.02 -19.51
C ILE A 146 -17.15 -6.27 -20.31
N LYS A 147 -18.09 -6.87 -21.04
CA LYS A 147 -17.79 -7.97 -21.97
C LYS A 147 -17.12 -7.49 -23.27
N GLU A 148 -17.24 -6.21 -23.60
CA GLU A 148 -16.79 -5.60 -24.86
C GLU A 148 -15.84 -4.40 -24.63
N LEU A 149 -14.98 -4.48 -23.60
CA LEU A 149 -14.05 -3.39 -23.30
C LEU A 149 -13.04 -3.14 -24.44
N PRO A 150 -12.85 -1.88 -24.86
CA PRO A 150 -11.78 -1.54 -25.79
C PRO A 150 -10.42 -1.76 -25.12
N ASN A 151 -9.42 -2.20 -25.91
CA ASN A 151 -8.03 -2.23 -25.43
C ASN A 151 -7.51 -0.79 -25.36
N LEU A 152 -6.92 -0.39 -24.23
CA LEU A 152 -6.13 0.84 -24.18
C LEU A 152 -4.82 0.64 -24.95
N THR A 153 -4.24 1.73 -25.43
CA THR A 153 -3.02 1.70 -26.25
C THR A 153 -1.87 2.41 -25.55
N ILE A 154 -0.65 1.88 -25.69
CA ILE A 154 0.55 2.55 -25.19
C ILE A 154 0.98 3.60 -26.23
N PRO A 155 1.19 4.88 -25.83
CA PRO A 155 1.73 5.89 -26.72
C PRO A 155 3.20 5.58 -27.07
N PRO A 156 3.60 5.62 -28.36
CA PRO A 156 5.01 5.48 -28.75
C PRO A 156 5.80 6.77 -28.46
N ALA A 157 7.13 6.67 -28.33
CA ALA A 157 8.01 7.79 -27.98
C ALA A 157 7.88 9.02 -28.90
N GLN A 158 7.48 8.82 -30.16
CA GLN A 158 7.24 9.86 -31.17
C GLN A 158 5.75 10.04 -31.48
N CYS A 159 4.94 10.36 -30.47
CA CYS A 159 3.55 10.76 -30.66
C CYS A 159 3.26 12.14 -30.07
N TYR A 160 2.12 12.70 -30.47
CA TYR A 160 1.51 13.86 -29.85
C TYR A 160 0.46 13.38 -28.86
N MET A 161 0.73 13.53 -27.56
CA MET A 161 -0.28 13.30 -26.52
C MET A 161 -1.33 14.41 -26.58
N LEU A 162 -2.60 14.08 -26.34
CA LEU A 162 -3.69 15.02 -26.15
C LEU A 162 -4.36 14.76 -24.81
N ILE A 163 -4.45 15.79 -23.97
CA ILE A 163 -5.25 15.75 -22.75
C ILE A 163 -6.53 16.57 -23.00
N GLU A 164 -7.68 15.91 -23.01
CA GLU A 164 -9.00 16.57 -23.00
C GLU A 164 -9.58 16.55 -21.59
N THR A 165 -9.99 17.71 -21.06
CA THR A 165 -10.66 17.84 -19.75
C THR A 165 -12.06 18.42 -19.89
N ASP A 166 -12.98 18.01 -19.02
CA ASP A 166 -14.32 18.59 -18.87
C ASP A 166 -14.75 18.56 -17.39
N GLY A 167 -15.63 19.47 -16.98
CA GLY A 167 -15.96 19.67 -15.58
C GLY A 167 -17.29 20.39 -15.33
N CYS A 168 -17.98 19.97 -14.26
CA CYS A 168 -19.22 20.56 -13.79
C CYS A 168 -19.27 20.57 -12.25
N MET A 169 -20.35 21.12 -11.68
CA MET A 169 -20.56 21.14 -10.22
C MET A 169 -20.66 19.75 -9.58
N GLU A 170 -20.90 18.71 -10.38
CA GLU A 170 -21.06 17.30 -9.95
C GLU A 170 -19.72 16.54 -9.93
N GLY A 171 -18.65 17.08 -10.55
CA GLY A 171 -17.37 16.41 -10.70
C GLY A 171 -16.59 16.83 -11.96
N TRP A 172 -15.42 16.23 -12.16
CA TRP A 172 -14.55 16.48 -13.31
C TRP A 172 -14.09 15.17 -13.97
N GLY A 173 -13.70 15.25 -15.23
CA GLY A 173 -13.15 14.13 -15.99
C GLY A 173 -12.02 14.55 -16.93
N GLY A 174 -11.14 13.60 -17.22
CA GLY A 174 -10.03 13.77 -18.15
C GLY A 174 -9.82 12.52 -18.99
N ILE A 175 -9.60 12.71 -20.29
CA ILE A 175 -9.24 11.64 -21.23
C ILE A 175 -7.87 11.99 -21.81
N CYS A 176 -6.93 11.05 -21.69
CA CYS A 176 -5.61 11.13 -22.30
C CYS A 176 -5.59 10.23 -23.56
N LYS A 177 -5.23 10.85 -24.69
CA LYS A 177 -5.16 10.24 -26.00
C LYS A 177 -3.78 10.49 -26.62
N TRP A 178 -3.50 9.85 -27.74
CA TRP A 178 -2.36 10.17 -28.59
C TRP A 178 -2.67 9.99 -30.09
N LYS A 179 -1.87 10.62 -30.94
CA LYS A 179 -1.83 10.44 -32.41
C LYS A 179 -0.40 10.66 -32.93
N LEU A 180 -0.09 10.27 -34.17
CA LEU A 180 1.31 10.24 -34.65
C LEU A 180 1.79 11.61 -35.12
N GLN A 181 0.98 12.36 -35.86
CA GLN A 181 1.28 13.73 -36.28
C GLN A 181 0.29 14.73 -35.68
N LYS A 182 0.77 15.94 -35.40
CA LYS A 182 -0.02 17.05 -34.85
C LYS A 182 -1.31 17.34 -35.65
N HIS A 183 -1.30 17.04 -36.94
CA HIS A 183 -2.39 17.30 -37.88
C HIS A 183 -3.30 16.10 -38.20
N ASP A 184 -3.03 14.89 -37.65
CA ASP A 184 -3.89 13.71 -37.83
C ASP A 184 -5.34 13.99 -37.40
N SER A 185 -6.31 13.29 -37.99
CA SER A 185 -7.72 13.52 -37.72
C SER A 185 -8.16 13.00 -36.35
N LYS A 186 -9.35 13.44 -35.90
CA LYS A 186 -9.98 12.95 -34.66
C LYS A 186 -10.30 11.45 -34.68
N ALA A 187 -10.37 10.81 -35.86
CA ALA A 187 -10.60 9.37 -35.99
C ALA A 187 -9.34 8.53 -35.72
N GLU A 188 -8.16 9.15 -35.73
CA GLU A 188 -6.86 8.50 -35.50
C GLU A 188 -6.38 8.63 -34.05
N GLU A 189 -7.07 9.44 -33.24
CA GLU A 189 -6.83 9.60 -31.81
C GLU A 189 -7.09 8.27 -31.06
N LYS A 190 -6.05 7.75 -30.39
CA LYS A 190 -6.13 6.50 -29.62
C LYS A 190 -6.09 6.80 -28.12
N ILE A 191 -6.96 6.17 -27.34
CA ILE A 191 -7.02 6.38 -25.88
C ILE A 191 -5.92 5.56 -25.20
N CYS A 192 -5.22 6.18 -24.26
CA CYS A 192 -4.20 5.55 -23.41
C CYS A 192 -4.56 5.58 -21.92
N ALA A 193 -5.24 6.62 -21.43
CA ALA A 193 -5.72 6.70 -20.05
C ALA A 193 -6.98 7.57 -19.92
N MET A 194 -7.73 7.39 -18.83
CA MET A 194 -8.93 8.18 -18.53
C MET A 194 -9.21 8.19 -17.03
N THR A 195 -9.78 9.28 -16.52
CA THR A 195 -10.22 9.40 -15.13
C THR A 195 -11.50 10.24 -15.02
N VAL A 196 -12.32 9.96 -13.99
CA VAL A 196 -13.53 10.73 -13.66
C VAL A 196 -13.67 10.77 -12.14
N CYS A 197 -13.72 11.97 -11.55
CA CYS A 197 -13.83 12.18 -10.11
C CYS A 197 -15.16 12.89 -9.77
N PRO A 198 -16.12 12.22 -9.12
CA PRO A 198 -17.34 12.87 -8.64
C PRO A 198 -17.04 13.77 -7.42
N ALA A 199 -17.71 14.93 -7.34
CA ALA A 199 -17.50 15.90 -6.28
C ALA A 199 -17.93 15.35 -4.90
N ARG A 200 -16.96 15.07 -4.02
CA ARG A 200 -17.21 14.61 -2.65
C ARG A 200 -17.41 15.80 -1.69
N GLY A 201 -18.56 16.45 -1.79
CA GLY A 201 -18.98 17.55 -0.91
C GLY A 201 -18.98 18.93 -1.59
N PRO A 202 -19.47 19.97 -0.89
CA PRO A 202 -19.66 21.30 -1.46
C PRO A 202 -18.33 22.05 -1.65
N PHE A 203 -17.75 21.95 -2.83
CA PHE A 203 -16.71 22.88 -3.26
C PHE A 203 -17.32 24.26 -3.55
N TYR A 204 -16.97 25.27 -2.76
CA TYR A 204 -17.28 26.67 -3.01
C TYR A 204 -16.42 27.25 -4.14
N LEU A 205 -16.56 26.68 -5.33
CA LEU A 205 -15.93 27.17 -6.55
C LEU A 205 -16.71 28.38 -7.07
N ASN A 206 -16.36 29.56 -6.54
CA ASN A 206 -16.89 30.83 -7.01
C ASN A 206 -16.55 31.02 -8.51
N LYS A 207 -17.60 31.26 -9.31
CA LYS A 207 -17.65 31.32 -10.79
C LYS A 207 -17.69 29.97 -11.52
N THR A 208 -18.75 29.82 -12.32
CA THR A 208 -18.93 28.79 -13.34
C THR A 208 -17.81 28.83 -14.38
N LEU A 209 -16.90 27.85 -14.35
CA LEU A 209 -15.79 27.71 -15.30
C LEU A 209 -15.92 26.40 -16.10
N LYS A 210 -16.53 26.47 -17.28
CA LYS A 210 -16.47 25.39 -18.29
C LYS A 210 -15.11 25.38 -18.99
N LEU A 211 -14.08 24.93 -18.27
CA LEU A 211 -12.72 24.83 -18.79
C LEU A 211 -12.52 23.55 -19.62
N LYS A 212 -13.01 23.57 -20.87
CA LYS A 212 -12.53 22.62 -21.89
C LYS A 212 -11.15 23.05 -22.38
N LYS A 213 -10.10 22.56 -21.71
CA LYS A 213 -8.72 22.67 -22.19
C LYS A 213 -8.35 21.40 -22.96
N THR A 214 -7.78 21.58 -24.15
CA THR A 214 -7.06 20.54 -24.88
C THR A 214 -5.60 20.96 -25.00
N GLU A 215 -4.68 20.13 -24.53
CA GLU A 215 -3.25 20.42 -24.47
C GLU A 215 -2.45 19.32 -25.14
N VAL A 216 -1.35 19.69 -25.83
CA VAL A 216 -0.61 18.82 -26.75
C VAL A 216 0.88 18.79 -26.41
N ILE A 217 1.45 17.59 -26.23
CA ILE A 217 2.83 17.37 -25.72
C ILE A 217 3.71 16.71 -26.80
N PRO A 218 4.99 17.10 -26.98
CA PRO A 218 5.89 16.58 -28.02
C PRO A 218 6.81 15.39 -27.59
N PRO A 219 7.51 14.74 -28.55
CA PRO A 219 8.41 13.57 -28.37
C PRO A 219 9.71 13.72 -27.55
N TYR A 220 10.35 12.57 -27.24
CA TYR A 220 11.68 12.41 -26.63
C TYR A 220 12.53 11.29 -27.32
N HIS A 221 13.86 11.20 -27.07
CA HIS A 221 14.81 10.30 -27.76
C HIS A 221 16.05 9.89 -26.92
N LYS A 222 16.64 8.69 -27.18
CA LYS A 222 18.10 8.34 -27.06
C LYS A 222 18.42 6.92 -27.60
N GLU A 223 19.70 6.60 -27.88
CA GLU A 223 20.14 5.35 -28.55
C GLU A 223 21.47 4.75 -28.00
N GLU A 224 21.50 3.41 -27.82
CA GLU A 224 22.63 2.44 -27.92
C GLU A 224 23.95 2.77 -27.13
N ARG A 225 25.16 2.14 -27.16
CA ARG A 225 25.89 0.98 -27.80
C ARG A 225 26.78 0.30 -26.71
N VAL A 226 27.30 -0.94 -26.74
CA VAL A 226 27.14 -2.16 -27.58
C VAL A 226 27.60 -3.41 -26.76
N ILE A 227 27.45 -4.62 -27.30
CA ILE A 227 27.80 -5.95 -26.75
C ILE A 227 29.32 -6.22 -26.64
N GLN A 228 29.78 -6.82 -25.52
CA GLN A 228 30.85 -7.86 -25.52
C GLN A 228 30.86 -8.76 -24.27
N GLU A 229 30.46 -8.28 -23.08
CA GLU A 229 30.51 -9.00 -21.78
C GLU A 229 29.57 -10.24 -21.63
N LEU A 230 28.86 -10.65 -22.69
CA LEU A 230 27.73 -11.58 -22.56
C LEU A 230 28.11 -13.06 -22.33
N LEU A 231 29.39 -13.41 -22.30
CA LEU A 231 29.87 -14.79 -22.11
C LEU A 231 30.31 -15.12 -20.67
N ASP A 232 30.93 -14.19 -19.93
CA ASP A 232 31.38 -14.45 -18.56
C ASP A 232 30.23 -14.51 -17.53
N TYR A 233 29.16 -13.76 -17.78
CA TYR A 233 28.13 -13.49 -16.76
C TYR A 233 27.36 -14.74 -16.31
N THR A 234 27.23 -15.77 -17.15
CA THR A 234 26.55 -17.03 -16.77
C THR A 234 27.41 -17.92 -15.86
N SER A 235 28.74 -17.88 -16.01
CA SER A 235 29.69 -18.54 -15.11
C SER A 235 29.83 -17.77 -13.81
N TYR A 236 29.91 -16.44 -13.88
CA TYR A 236 29.98 -15.56 -12.71
C TYR A 236 28.73 -15.67 -11.81
N LEU A 237 27.53 -15.66 -12.40
CA LEU A 237 26.28 -15.85 -11.62
C LEU A 237 26.24 -17.20 -10.92
N ARG A 238 26.65 -18.30 -11.57
CA ARG A 238 26.75 -19.62 -10.91
C ARG A 238 27.77 -19.63 -9.76
N SER A 239 28.89 -18.90 -9.90
CA SER A 239 29.94 -18.76 -8.88
C SER A 239 29.48 -17.94 -7.66
N ILE A 240 28.60 -16.96 -7.85
CA ILE A 240 27.94 -16.22 -6.76
C ILE A 240 26.86 -17.07 -6.10
N MET A 241 26.01 -17.74 -6.90
CA MET A 241 24.90 -18.54 -6.40
C MET A 241 25.33 -19.74 -5.55
N SER A 242 26.55 -20.26 -5.72
CA SER A 242 27.15 -21.29 -4.85
C SER A 242 27.84 -20.74 -3.60
N LYS A 243 27.86 -19.41 -3.41
CA LYS A 243 28.40 -18.71 -2.22
C LYS A 243 27.38 -17.77 -1.59
N ALA A 244 26.09 -18.08 -1.74
CA ALA A 244 25.02 -17.29 -1.14
C ALA A 244 25.08 -17.35 0.40
N PRO A 245 24.96 -16.22 1.12
CA PRO A 245 24.50 -16.25 2.50
C PRO A 245 23.07 -16.81 2.56
N GLN A 246 22.64 -17.24 3.75
CA GLN A 246 21.39 -17.98 3.94
C GLN A 246 20.14 -17.17 3.56
N GLN A 247 19.04 -17.90 3.38
CA GLN A 247 17.73 -17.38 2.97
C GLN A 247 17.30 -16.16 3.79
N GLU A 248 16.62 -15.20 3.17
CA GLU A 248 15.73 -14.31 3.92
C GLU A 248 14.66 -15.17 4.59
N GLU A 249 14.77 -15.34 5.91
CA GLU A 249 13.71 -15.94 6.70
C GLU A 249 12.47 -15.06 6.60
N TYR A 250 11.30 -15.69 6.48
CA TYR A 250 10.07 -15.02 6.88
C TYR A 250 10.25 -14.56 8.33
N GLN A 251 9.95 -13.29 8.64
CA GLN A 251 9.98 -12.76 10.01
C GLN A 251 8.85 -13.38 10.84
N ILE A 252 9.05 -14.65 11.21
CA ILE A 252 8.14 -15.46 12.01
C ILE A 252 8.36 -15.07 13.46
N LEU A 253 7.37 -14.37 14.03
CA LEU A 253 7.25 -14.28 15.47
C LEU A 253 6.94 -15.68 16.01
N LYS A 254 7.96 -16.35 16.55
CA LYS A 254 7.81 -17.62 17.26
C LYS A 254 7.30 -17.30 18.67
N VAL A 255 6.25 -17.99 19.09
CA VAL A 255 5.62 -17.79 20.41
C VAL A 255 5.57 -19.13 21.13
N LYS A 256 6.13 -19.17 22.34
CA LYS A 256 6.06 -20.33 23.22
C LYS A 256 5.11 -20.03 24.37
N CYS A 257 3.94 -20.67 24.40
CA CYS A 257 3.13 -20.71 25.61
C CYS A 257 3.89 -21.48 26.71
N LEU A 258 3.95 -20.90 27.89
CA LEU A 258 4.59 -21.42 29.10
C LEU A 258 3.59 -22.17 29.99
N THR A 259 2.29 -21.86 29.83
CA THR A 259 1.15 -22.54 30.46
C THR A 259 0.19 -23.09 29.40
N SER A 260 -0.79 -23.89 29.81
CA SER A 260 -1.88 -24.38 28.94
C SER A 260 -2.99 -23.36 28.71
N THR A 261 -3.02 -22.26 29.46
CA THR A 261 -4.06 -21.21 29.42
C THR A 261 -3.63 -19.98 28.62
N ALA A 262 -2.32 -19.79 28.44
CA ALA A 262 -1.74 -18.65 27.73
C ALA A 262 -2.21 -18.54 26.27
N LYS A 263 -2.59 -17.33 25.86
CA LYS A 263 -3.14 -17.05 24.53
C LYS A 263 -2.07 -16.40 23.64
N ILE A 264 -1.83 -16.98 22.47
CA ILE A 264 -0.92 -16.41 21.47
C ILE A 264 -1.36 -14.99 21.05
N PRO A 265 -0.45 -14.03 20.85
CA PRO A 265 -0.81 -12.68 20.41
C PRO A 265 -1.41 -12.66 19.00
N VAL A 266 -2.47 -11.88 18.78
CA VAL A 266 -3.17 -11.83 17.48
C VAL A 266 -3.42 -10.41 16.96
N ARG A 267 -3.29 -10.22 15.65
CA ARG A 267 -3.68 -8.99 14.96
C ARG A 267 -5.16 -9.06 14.58
N LYS A 268 -6.01 -8.23 15.19
CA LYS A 268 -7.48 -8.27 14.98
C LYS A 268 -7.95 -7.92 13.57
N THR A 269 -7.15 -7.21 12.78
CA THR A 269 -7.41 -6.93 11.36
C THR A 269 -6.10 -6.91 10.57
N LYS A 270 -6.17 -7.06 9.24
CA LYS A 270 -4.99 -6.97 8.35
C LYS A 270 -4.25 -5.63 8.47
N GLY A 271 -4.94 -4.57 8.90
CA GLY A 271 -4.37 -3.22 9.11
C GLY A 271 -4.04 -2.88 10.57
N ALA A 272 -4.25 -3.77 11.54
CA ALA A 272 -3.91 -3.49 12.94
C ALA A 272 -2.38 -3.47 13.13
N THR A 273 -1.82 -2.39 13.67
CA THR A 273 -0.37 -2.22 13.81
C THR A 273 0.25 -3.21 14.81
N GLY A 274 -0.41 -3.43 15.95
CA GLY A 274 0.06 -4.33 17.00
C GLY A 274 -0.67 -5.67 17.07
N TYR A 275 -0.03 -6.61 17.76
CA TYR A 275 -0.61 -7.89 18.17
C TYR A 275 -1.18 -7.73 19.59
N ASP A 276 -2.48 -7.98 19.78
CA ASP A 276 -3.11 -7.93 21.10
C ASP A 276 -2.46 -8.94 22.05
N LEU A 277 -1.94 -8.47 23.19
CA LEU A 277 -1.52 -9.28 24.33
C LEU A 277 -2.73 -9.64 25.20
N PHE A 278 -2.64 -10.77 25.89
CA PHE A 278 -3.64 -11.27 26.84
C PHE A 278 -2.98 -11.58 28.18
N LEU A 279 -3.72 -11.42 29.28
CA LEU A 279 -3.27 -11.87 30.60
C LEU A 279 -3.46 -13.39 30.77
N ASP A 280 -2.55 -14.04 31.46
CA ASP A 280 -2.66 -15.46 31.85
C ASP A 280 -3.08 -15.66 33.32
N GLU A 281 -3.21 -14.57 34.07
CA GLU A 281 -3.71 -14.53 35.45
C GLU A 281 -4.89 -13.55 35.59
N GLU A 282 -5.67 -13.68 36.65
CA GLU A 282 -6.59 -12.61 37.10
C GLU A 282 -5.85 -11.67 38.03
N VAL A 283 -5.99 -10.36 37.82
CA VAL A 283 -5.23 -9.32 38.52
C VAL A 283 -6.16 -8.32 39.19
N HIS A 284 -5.88 -7.99 40.44
CA HIS A 284 -6.51 -6.89 41.17
C HIS A 284 -5.45 -5.86 41.58
N ILE A 285 -5.39 -4.72 40.89
CA ILE A 285 -4.42 -3.65 41.17
C ILE A 285 -5.08 -2.59 42.03
N LEU A 286 -4.59 -2.37 43.25
CA LEU A 286 -5.11 -1.33 44.15
C LEU A 286 -4.90 0.08 43.59
N PRO A 287 -5.64 1.10 44.07
CA PRO A 287 -5.43 2.50 43.69
C PRO A 287 -3.96 2.94 43.86
N GLN A 288 -3.42 3.65 42.88
CA GLN A 288 -2.03 4.17 42.87
C GLN A 288 -0.94 3.09 43.05
N GLN A 289 -1.21 1.85 42.61
CA GLN A 289 -0.22 0.79 42.57
C GLN A 289 0.08 0.33 41.13
N GLN A 290 1.26 -0.27 40.97
CA GLN A 290 1.66 -1.00 39.77
C GLN A 290 1.67 -2.51 40.04
N TYR A 291 1.34 -3.29 39.01
CA TYR A 291 1.49 -4.74 39.00
C TYR A 291 2.13 -5.20 37.69
N MET A 292 2.98 -6.22 37.76
CA MET A 292 3.63 -6.85 36.60
C MET A 292 2.81 -8.07 36.19
N ALA A 293 1.82 -7.86 35.32
CA ALA A 293 0.86 -8.87 34.93
C ALA A 293 1.42 -9.84 33.88
N LYS A 294 1.30 -11.13 34.15
CA LYS A 294 1.78 -12.24 33.32
C LYS A 294 0.93 -12.46 32.08
N THR A 295 1.59 -12.89 31.00
CA THR A 295 0.94 -13.25 29.73
C THR A 295 1.12 -14.73 29.37
N GLY A 296 1.91 -15.47 30.15
CA GLY A 296 2.15 -16.90 29.95
C GLY A 296 2.87 -17.24 28.65
N ILE A 297 3.51 -16.28 27.97
CA ILE A 297 4.24 -16.49 26.72
C ILE A 297 5.69 -16.00 26.79
N SER A 298 6.57 -16.70 26.06
CA SER A 298 7.90 -16.24 25.64
C SER A 298 7.89 -16.01 24.13
N LEU A 299 8.72 -15.09 23.65
CA LEU A 299 8.85 -14.75 22.23
C LEU A 299 10.23 -15.14 21.67
N GLU A 300 10.30 -15.30 20.36
CA GLU A 300 11.52 -15.24 19.56
C GLU A 300 11.20 -14.58 18.21
N PHE A 301 12.02 -13.62 17.80
CA PHE A 301 11.85 -12.84 16.59
C PHE A 301 13.23 -12.36 16.08
N THR A 302 13.26 -11.89 14.83
CA THR A 302 14.49 -11.55 14.10
C THR A 302 15.25 -10.37 14.73
N ASP A 303 16.58 -10.46 14.77
CA ASP A 303 17.48 -9.39 15.21
C ASP A 303 17.37 -8.12 14.34
N GLY A 304 17.80 -6.98 14.89
CA GLY A 304 17.59 -5.66 14.27
C GLY A 304 16.19 -5.07 14.49
N TYR A 305 15.38 -5.74 15.31
CA TYR A 305 14.08 -5.26 15.79
C TYR A 305 14.03 -5.36 17.33
N TYR A 306 13.13 -4.58 17.92
CA TYR A 306 12.65 -4.80 19.29
C TYR A 306 11.12 -4.91 19.28
N ALA A 307 10.56 -5.57 20.29
CA ALA A 307 9.12 -5.57 20.52
C ALA A 307 8.79 -4.55 21.61
N ARG A 308 7.96 -3.56 21.30
CA ARG A 308 7.47 -2.56 22.24
C ARG A 308 6.11 -2.97 22.78
N ILE A 309 5.98 -3.04 24.10
CA ILE A 309 4.68 -3.15 24.77
C ILE A 309 4.02 -1.78 24.73
N ALA A 310 2.84 -1.69 24.09
CA ALA A 310 2.11 -0.45 23.89
C ALA A 310 0.66 -0.53 24.41
N PRO A 311 0.08 0.59 24.87
CA PRO A 311 -1.34 0.65 25.22
C PRO A 311 -2.25 0.49 24.01
N ARG A 312 -3.50 0.10 24.26
CA ARG A 312 -4.54 -0.10 23.25
C ARG A 312 -5.47 1.13 23.22
N SER A 313 -5.60 1.79 22.07
CA SER A 313 -6.17 3.15 21.94
C SER A 313 -7.56 3.34 22.53
N GLY A 314 -8.43 2.32 22.46
CA GLY A 314 -9.79 2.38 23.05
C GLY A 314 -9.89 2.04 24.54
N THR A 315 -8.78 1.69 25.21
CA THR A 315 -8.80 1.11 26.57
C THR A 315 -8.34 2.09 27.64
N VAL A 316 -7.30 2.90 27.36
CA VAL A 316 -6.75 3.90 28.28
C VAL A 316 -7.82 4.88 28.78
N LEU A 317 -8.63 5.41 27.85
CA LEU A 317 -9.71 6.37 28.10
C LEU A 317 -10.92 5.80 28.88
N ARG A 318 -10.94 4.51 29.23
CA ARG A 318 -12.09 3.85 29.88
C ARG A 318 -11.80 3.25 31.25
N LEU A 319 -10.54 2.99 31.57
CA LEU A 319 -10.15 2.22 32.76
C LEU A 319 -9.05 2.89 33.60
N ASN A 320 -8.66 4.13 33.27
CA ASN A 320 -7.71 4.97 34.01
C ASN A 320 -6.44 4.22 34.49
N TYR A 321 -5.85 3.43 33.60
CA TYR A 321 -4.55 2.81 33.79
C TYR A 321 -3.60 3.17 32.66
N LEU A 322 -2.31 3.19 32.96
CA LEU A 322 -1.27 3.21 31.93
C LEU A 322 -0.60 1.83 31.85
N ILE A 323 -0.27 1.45 30.62
CA ILE A 323 0.71 0.40 30.34
C ILE A 323 2.07 1.09 30.34
N ASN A 324 2.99 0.66 31.22
CA ASN A 324 4.36 1.16 31.16
C ASN A 324 5.06 0.58 29.93
N VAL A 325 5.85 1.38 29.22
CA VAL A 325 6.35 1.05 27.89
C VAL A 325 7.60 0.18 28.00
N GLY A 326 7.39 -1.13 28.03
CA GLY A 326 8.48 -2.12 27.98
C GLY A 326 9.10 -2.25 26.59
N VAL A 327 10.43 -2.22 26.53
CA VAL A 327 11.24 -2.74 25.43
C VAL A 327 11.47 -4.23 25.70
N ILE A 328 11.32 -5.07 24.66
CA ILE A 328 11.69 -6.48 24.67
C ILE A 328 12.74 -6.66 23.56
N ASP A 329 13.94 -7.09 23.94
CA ASP A 329 15.06 -7.33 23.03
C ASP A 329 14.89 -8.65 22.26
N SER A 330 15.46 -8.74 21.05
CA SER A 330 15.38 -9.94 20.20
C SER A 330 16.05 -11.19 20.78
N ASN A 331 16.95 -11.03 21.76
CA ASN A 331 17.59 -12.11 22.51
C ASN A 331 16.84 -12.52 23.80
N PHE A 332 15.79 -11.82 24.21
CA PHE A 332 15.03 -12.15 25.41
C PHE A 332 14.20 -13.43 25.22
N ARG A 333 14.29 -14.37 26.18
CA ARG A 333 13.56 -15.66 26.18
C ARG A 333 12.83 -15.94 27.50
N GLY A 334 12.61 -14.90 28.31
CA GLY A 334 11.80 -14.98 29.53
C GLY A 334 10.30 -14.88 29.23
N GLU A 335 9.49 -14.92 30.29
CA GLU A 335 8.08 -14.58 30.20
C GLU A 335 7.92 -13.08 29.86
N VAL A 336 7.03 -12.79 28.91
CA VAL A 336 6.59 -11.41 28.63
C VAL A 336 5.58 -11.00 29.71
N CYS A 337 5.89 -9.94 30.45
CA CYS A 337 4.97 -9.35 31.41
C CYS A 337 4.57 -7.94 31.00
N VAL A 338 3.33 -7.56 31.29
CA VAL A 338 2.78 -6.23 31.06
C VAL A 338 2.76 -5.50 32.40
N VAL A 339 3.56 -4.45 32.54
CA VAL A 339 3.50 -3.57 33.72
C VAL A 339 2.33 -2.60 33.57
N ILE A 340 1.38 -2.70 34.50
CA ILE A 340 0.14 -1.90 34.52
C ILE A 340 0.14 -1.05 35.79
N TYR A 341 -0.03 0.26 35.66
CA TYR A 341 -0.23 1.17 36.80
C TYR A 341 -1.67 1.65 36.84
N ASN A 342 -2.34 1.48 37.98
CA ASN A 342 -3.71 1.95 38.22
C ASN A 342 -3.72 3.40 38.74
N PHE A 343 -4.04 4.37 37.87
CA PHE A 343 -4.16 5.79 38.23
C PHE A 343 -5.52 6.16 38.84
N SER A 344 -6.47 5.22 38.91
CA SER A 344 -7.80 5.48 39.48
C SER A 344 -7.80 5.45 41.02
N THR A 345 -8.95 5.81 41.60
CA THR A 345 -9.23 5.74 43.04
C THR A 345 -9.91 4.42 43.46
N ILE A 346 -10.09 3.47 42.55
CA ILE A 346 -10.74 2.18 42.79
C ILE A 346 -9.82 1.01 42.40
N THR A 347 -10.05 -0.18 42.95
CA THR A 347 -9.29 -1.38 42.56
C THR A 347 -9.62 -1.76 41.10
N LEU A 348 -8.58 -1.87 40.27
CA LEU A 348 -8.68 -2.30 38.89
C LEU A 348 -8.62 -3.84 38.83
N SER A 349 -9.77 -4.47 38.59
CA SER A 349 -9.87 -5.91 38.35
C SER A 349 -9.79 -6.24 36.86
N LEU A 350 -8.87 -7.14 36.49
CA LEU A 350 -8.61 -7.59 35.13
C LEU A 350 -8.69 -9.12 35.10
N ALA A 351 -9.78 -9.66 34.56
CA ALA A 351 -10.00 -11.10 34.51
C ALA A 351 -8.96 -11.82 33.61
N HIS A 352 -8.66 -13.08 33.94
CA HIS A 352 -7.82 -13.96 33.13
C HIS A 352 -8.21 -13.92 31.64
N GLY A 353 -7.23 -13.84 30.75
CA GLY A 353 -7.45 -13.82 29.31
C GLY A 353 -7.96 -12.49 28.74
N SER A 354 -7.99 -11.42 29.53
CA SER A 354 -8.30 -10.05 29.10
C SER A 354 -7.20 -9.46 28.22
N SER A 355 -7.56 -8.67 27.20
CA SER A 355 -6.60 -8.03 26.29
C SER A 355 -6.31 -6.57 26.66
N VAL A 356 -5.18 -6.35 27.33
CA VAL A 356 -4.85 -5.10 28.03
C VAL A 356 -3.80 -4.23 27.31
N ALA A 357 -2.88 -4.85 26.59
CA ALA A 357 -1.77 -4.22 25.87
C ALA A 357 -1.60 -4.83 24.46
N GLN A 358 -0.69 -4.30 23.65
CA GLN A 358 -0.33 -4.86 22.34
C GLN A 358 1.19 -4.80 22.12
N LEU A 359 1.74 -5.79 21.41
CA LEU A 359 3.12 -5.75 20.90
C LEU A 359 3.17 -5.00 19.57
N ILE A 360 4.10 -4.06 19.44
CA ILE A 360 4.45 -3.41 18.17
C ILE A 360 5.92 -3.70 17.91
N PHE A 361 6.27 -4.23 16.74
CA PHE A 361 7.66 -4.49 16.35
C PHE A 361 8.21 -3.27 15.61
N GLU A 362 9.34 -2.76 16.06
CA GLU A 362 9.99 -1.58 15.50
C GLU A 362 11.44 -1.92 15.16
N LYS A 363 11.88 -1.47 13.98
CA LYS A 363 13.23 -1.70 13.49
C LYS A 363 14.20 -0.72 14.18
N ILE A 364 15.30 -1.23 14.70
CA ILE A 364 16.36 -0.45 15.35
C ILE A 364 17.60 -0.34 14.48
N MET A 365 18.40 0.66 14.80
CA MET A 365 19.77 0.82 14.33
C MET A 365 20.68 0.78 15.57
N THR A 366 21.66 -0.10 15.56
CA THR A 366 22.63 -0.31 16.66
C THR A 366 24.02 0.11 16.18
N PRO A 367 24.28 1.43 16.02
CA PRO A 367 25.58 1.91 15.55
C PRO A 367 26.67 1.62 16.60
N PRO A 368 27.93 1.42 16.19
CA PRO A 368 29.04 1.34 17.13
C PRO A 368 29.22 2.70 17.82
N VAL A 369 29.40 2.67 19.15
CA VAL A 369 29.71 3.88 19.93
C VAL A 369 31.19 4.21 19.76
N ILE A 370 31.48 5.46 19.44
CA ILE A 370 32.84 6.01 19.37
C ILE A 370 32.87 7.23 20.29
N GLU A 371 33.79 7.24 21.24
CA GLU A 371 34.06 8.40 22.10
C GLU A 371 34.86 9.46 21.32
N VAL A 372 34.46 10.73 21.45
CA VAL A 372 35.10 11.87 20.79
C VAL A 372 35.26 13.02 21.77
N THR A 373 36.34 13.79 21.64
CA THR A 373 36.64 14.90 22.57
C THR A 373 35.74 16.12 22.39
N ASN A 374 35.15 16.28 21.20
CA ASN A 374 34.22 17.36 20.86
C ASN A 374 33.19 16.84 19.84
N LEU A 375 31.99 17.43 19.85
CA LEU A 375 30.97 17.27 18.81
C LEU A 375 30.92 18.51 17.92
N GLU A 376 30.34 18.39 16.72
CA GLU A 376 30.14 19.54 15.83
C GLU A 376 29.08 20.51 16.39
N SER A 377 29.37 21.81 16.31
CA SER A 377 28.45 22.86 16.75
C SER A 377 27.24 22.97 15.82
N THR A 378 26.03 23.00 16.38
CA THR A 378 24.78 23.23 15.63
C THR A 378 24.15 24.57 16.01
N GLU A 379 23.28 25.12 15.15
CA GLU A 379 22.56 26.38 15.41
C GLU A 379 21.73 26.38 16.71
N ARG A 380 21.35 25.19 17.20
CA ARG A 380 20.61 25.02 18.47
C ARG A 380 21.51 25.08 19.70
N GLY A 381 22.81 24.80 19.56
CA GLY A 381 23.77 24.73 20.67
C GLY A 381 23.28 23.88 21.85
N ASP A 382 23.59 24.32 23.06
CA ASP A 382 23.19 23.70 24.33
C ASP A 382 21.70 23.98 24.70
N GLY A 383 20.86 24.30 23.71
CA GLY A 383 19.44 24.65 23.87
C GLY A 383 18.59 23.47 24.35
N ALA A 384 18.56 23.25 25.67
CA ALA A 384 17.77 22.24 26.37
C ALA A 384 16.23 22.46 26.24
N PHE A 385 15.45 21.65 26.96
CA PHE A 385 13.98 21.67 26.90
C PHE A 385 13.40 23.07 27.22
N GLY A 386 12.50 23.58 26.36
CA GLY A 386 11.70 24.78 26.67
C GLY A 386 11.43 25.78 25.54
N SER A 387 11.91 25.56 24.31
CA SER A 387 11.87 26.55 23.21
C SER A 387 10.49 26.80 22.56
N THR A 388 9.39 26.73 23.32
CA THR A 388 8.05 27.18 22.91
C THR A 388 7.35 27.77 24.13
N ASN A 389 6.91 29.03 24.05
CA ASN A 389 6.36 29.77 25.19
C ASN A 389 5.12 29.09 25.81
N MET A 390 5.30 28.37 26.91
CA MET A 390 4.20 28.04 27.82
C MET A 390 4.09 29.14 28.89
N ILE A 391 3.08 29.99 28.76
CA ILE A 391 2.63 30.83 29.87
C ILE A 391 1.87 29.92 30.83
N ILE A 392 2.53 29.49 31.90
CA ILE A 392 1.86 28.87 33.04
C ILE A 392 1.28 30.01 33.87
N THR A 393 -0.05 30.04 33.96
CA THR A 393 -0.77 30.83 34.96
C THR A 393 -1.07 29.90 36.13
N GLU A 394 -0.81 30.37 37.35
CA GLU A 394 -1.16 29.69 38.60
C GLU A 394 -2.68 29.77 38.89
#